data_AF-A0A0G4MRG2-F1
#
_entry.id   AF-A0A0G4MRG2-F1
#
_cell.length_a   1.000
_cell.length_b   1.000
_cell.length_c   1.000
_cell.angle_alpha   90.00
_cell.angle_beta   90.00
_cell.angle_gamma   90.00
#
_symmetry.space_group_name_H-M   'P 1'
#
loop_
_entity.id
_entity.type
_entity.pdbx_description
1 polymer ?
#
loop_
_entity_poly.entity_id
_entity_poly.type
_entity_poly.pdbx_seq_one_letter_code
_entity_poly.pdbx_strand_id
1 'polypeptide(L)'
;MHPLSRRTSLSNRGSGFIEVDGQIVLDQRSLQVDAHARAEQRDLAEGITREEQEEHDFSHHVTSNSFLPKTSKIRGPNIWNEEDTELLYRGLRMFGTDFQMISAMFPGRTRRHVKMKFNREERLNPTRIHAVLVGEKTVKIDLQEYKQWTKRKEEFVPTETIMAEQRRAKA
;
A
#
# COMPACT_ATOMS: atom_id res chain seq x y z
N MET A 1 24.00 -29.44 45.89
CA MET A 1 22.80 -29.67 45.05
C MET A 1 22.01 -28.37 45.05
N HIS A 2 21.97 -27.65 43.93
CA HIS A 2 21.34 -26.33 43.85
C HIS A 2 19.90 -26.47 43.31
N PRO A 3 18.88 -25.92 43.97
CA PRO A 3 17.50 -26.02 43.48
C PRO A 3 17.29 -25.12 42.26
N LEU A 4 16.65 -25.68 41.24
CA LEU A 4 16.30 -25.02 39.98
C LEU A 4 15.16 -24.02 40.22
N SER A 5 15.45 -22.72 40.14
CA SER A 5 14.43 -21.68 40.16
C SER A 5 13.64 -21.69 38.84
N ARG A 6 12.33 -21.94 38.96
CA ARG A 6 11.40 -22.07 37.85
C ARG A 6 11.09 -20.68 37.28
N ARG A 7 11.69 -20.31 36.14
CA ARG A 7 11.35 -19.07 35.41
C ARG A 7 9.94 -19.15 34.86
N THR A 8 9.00 -18.45 35.48
CA THR A 8 7.73 -18.10 34.84
C THR A 8 8.00 -17.02 33.80
N SER A 9 8.06 -17.39 32.52
CA SER A 9 8.15 -16.43 31.42
C SER A 9 6.79 -15.79 31.17
N LEU A 10 6.50 -14.71 31.90
CA LEU A 10 5.52 -13.71 31.44
C LEU A 10 6.32 -12.59 30.78
N SER A 11 5.91 -12.22 29.57
CA SER A 11 6.53 -11.17 28.75
C SER A 11 6.72 -9.89 29.56
N ASN A 12 7.93 -9.67 30.07
CA ASN A 12 8.18 -8.64 31.06
C ASN A 12 8.56 -7.32 30.37
N ARG A 13 7.63 -6.36 30.39
CA ARG A 13 7.89 -4.97 29.97
C ARG A 13 8.33 -4.06 31.13
N GLY A 14 8.50 -4.62 32.34
CA GLY A 14 8.97 -3.90 33.53
C GLY A 14 10.16 -4.58 34.20
N SER A 15 10.62 -4.01 35.31
CA SER A 15 11.63 -4.61 36.18
C SER A 15 11.08 -5.88 36.84
N GLY A 16 11.86 -6.96 36.79
CA GLY A 16 11.57 -8.22 37.45
C GLY A 16 12.03 -8.24 38.91
N PHE A 17 11.48 -9.18 39.68
CA PHE A 17 11.88 -9.46 41.05
C PHE A 17 12.26 -10.95 41.15
N ILE A 18 13.27 -11.27 41.97
CA ILE A 18 13.76 -12.62 42.22
C ILE A 18 13.76 -12.91 43.72
N GLU A 19 13.64 -14.17 44.08
CA GLU A 19 13.77 -14.62 45.46
C GLU A 19 15.23 -15.00 45.75
N VAL A 20 15.80 -14.42 46.81
CA VAL A 20 17.12 -14.76 47.35
C VAL A 20 16.94 -14.98 48.85
N ASP A 21 17.25 -16.18 49.33
CA ASP A 21 17.17 -16.56 50.76
C ASP A 21 15.81 -16.25 51.43
N GLY A 22 14.70 -16.49 50.72
CA GLY A 22 13.35 -16.24 51.24
C GLY A 22 12.90 -14.78 51.22
N GLN A 23 13.70 -13.88 50.65
CA GLN A 23 13.35 -12.47 50.46
C GLN A 23 13.16 -12.15 48.97
N ILE A 24 12.12 -11.36 48.66
CA ILE A 24 11.85 -10.87 47.30
C ILE A 24 12.71 -9.62 47.08
N VAL A 25 13.63 -9.68 46.13
CA VAL A 25 14.59 -8.62 45.80
C VAL A 25 14.44 -8.22 44.32
N LEU A 26 14.65 -6.94 44.01
CA LEU A 26 14.64 -6.42 42.64
C LEU A 26 15.76 -7.05 41.79
N ASP A 27 15.44 -7.59 40.62
CA ASP A 27 16.43 -8.13 39.69
C ASP A 27 17.16 -7.02 38.95
N GLN A 28 18.38 -6.71 39.38
CA GLN A 28 19.22 -5.67 38.76
C GLN A 28 19.48 -5.91 37.27
N ARG A 29 19.45 -7.17 36.80
CA ARG A 29 19.66 -7.51 35.38
C ARG A 29 18.49 -7.08 34.50
N SER A 30 17.30 -6.95 35.09
CA SER A 30 16.08 -6.54 34.41
C SER A 30 15.89 -5.02 34.38
N LEU A 31 16.76 -4.26 35.05
CA LEU A 31 16.67 -2.80 35.17
C LEU A 31 17.02 -2.09 33.85
N GLN A 32 17.80 -2.74 33.00
CA GLN A 32 18.20 -2.22 31.69
C GLN A 32 17.62 -3.07 30.57
N VAL A 33 17.13 -2.38 29.54
CA VAL A 33 16.67 -3.00 28.31
C VAL A 33 17.74 -2.79 27.26
N ASP A 34 18.23 -3.90 26.71
CA ASP A 34 19.05 -3.86 25.50
C ASP A 34 18.13 -3.81 24.27
N ALA A 35 18.00 -2.61 23.69
CA ALA A 35 17.21 -2.40 22.49
C ALA A 35 17.87 -3.05 21.25
N HIS A 36 19.20 -3.16 21.22
CA HIS A 36 19.94 -3.76 20.10
C HIS A 36 19.76 -5.27 20.09
N ALA A 37 19.96 -5.93 21.23
CA ALA A 37 19.72 -7.37 21.35
C ALA A 37 18.27 -7.75 21.01
N ARG A 38 17.30 -6.87 21.34
CA ARG A 38 15.89 -7.06 20.96
C ARG A 38 15.65 -6.88 19.46
N ALA A 39 16.29 -5.91 18.83
CA ALA A 39 16.21 -5.72 17.38
C ALA A 39 16.82 -6.92 16.65
N GLU A 40 17.97 -7.41 17.09
CA GLU A 40 18.61 -8.60 16.52
C GLU A 40 17.78 -9.87 16.70
N GLN A 41 17.17 -10.07 17.87
CA GLN A 41 16.24 -11.19 18.08
C GLN A 41 15.03 -11.13 17.15
N ARG A 42 14.53 -9.92 16.84
CA ARG A 42 13.44 -9.73 15.87
C ARG A 42 13.90 -10.04 14.46
N ASP A 43 15.04 -9.50 14.05
CA ASP A 43 15.61 -9.74 12.72
C ASP A 43 15.86 -11.24 12.51
N LEU A 44 16.43 -11.94 13.49
CA LEU A 44 16.64 -13.40 13.44
C LEU A 44 15.31 -14.18 13.37
N ALA A 45 14.30 -13.77 14.12
CA ALA A 45 12.98 -14.42 14.10
C ALA A 45 12.24 -14.20 12.77
N GLU A 46 12.47 -13.05 12.12
CA GLU A 46 11.93 -12.71 10.79
C GLU A 46 12.81 -13.23 9.64
N GLY A 47 13.94 -13.89 9.94
CA GLY A 47 14.88 -14.40 8.94
C GLY A 47 15.62 -13.30 8.17
N ILE A 48 15.71 -12.10 8.74
CA ILE A 48 16.42 -10.95 8.18
C ILE A 48 17.92 -11.12 8.49
N THR A 49 18.69 -11.49 7.47
CA THR A 49 20.15 -11.55 7.55
C THR A 49 20.75 -10.22 7.12
N ARG A 50 21.65 -9.65 7.92
CA ARG A 50 22.46 -8.49 7.50
C ARG A 50 23.66 -8.99 6.72
N GLU A 51 23.77 -8.55 5.47
CA GLU A 51 24.91 -8.86 4.62
C GLU A 51 25.94 -7.73 4.73
N GLU A 52 27.20 -8.09 4.95
CA GLU A 52 28.31 -7.15 4.86
C GLU A 52 28.62 -6.90 3.38
N GLN A 53 28.47 -5.65 2.93
CA GLN A 53 28.77 -5.24 1.57
C GLN A 53 29.94 -4.24 1.58
N GLU A 54 30.98 -4.53 0.80
CA GLU A 54 32.07 -3.57 0.57
C GLU A 54 31.57 -2.43 -0.32
N GLU A 55 31.66 -1.19 0.18
CA GLU A 55 31.29 0.01 -0.56
C GLU A 55 32.51 0.66 -1.24
N HIS A 56 32.34 1.14 -2.47
CA HIS A 56 33.32 1.93 -3.20
C HIS A 56 32.73 3.29 -3.56
N ASP A 57 33.59 4.29 -3.83
CA ASP A 57 33.18 5.66 -4.22
C ASP A 57 32.25 5.71 -5.45
N PHE A 58 32.28 4.67 -6.30
CA PHE A 58 31.44 4.55 -7.49
C PHE A 58 30.22 3.63 -7.31
N SER A 59 30.07 2.97 -6.16
CA SER A 59 28.95 2.05 -5.89
C SER A 59 27.60 2.77 -5.81
N HIS A 60 27.60 4.05 -5.45
CA HIS A 60 26.39 4.86 -5.29
C HIS A 60 26.37 6.05 -6.26
N HIS A 61 26.12 5.77 -7.55
CA HIS A 61 25.92 6.85 -8.52
C HIS A 61 24.60 7.59 -8.27
N VAL A 62 24.70 8.80 -7.74
CA VAL A 62 23.55 9.68 -7.49
C VAL A 62 23.53 10.80 -8.53
N THR A 63 22.46 10.82 -9.33
CA THR A 63 22.05 11.97 -10.13
C THR A 63 20.94 12.77 -9.45
N SER A 64 20.63 13.95 -9.98
CA SER A 64 19.48 14.77 -9.53
C SER A 64 18.14 14.05 -9.58
N ASN A 65 18.02 12.96 -10.35
CA ASN A 65 16.78 12.17 -10.49
C ASN A 65 16.69 10.93 -9.58
N SER A 66 17.72 10.64 -8.78
CA SER A 66 17.84 9.36 -8.06
C SER A 66 16.82 9.17 -6.94
N PHE A 67 16.46 10.26 -6.26
CA PHE A 67 15.51 10.25 -5.14
C PHE A 67 14.11 10.78 -5.51
N LEU A 68 13.91 11.17 -6.77
CA LEU A 68 12.59 11.56 -7.23
C LEU A 68 11.68 10.32 -7.31
N PRO A 69 10.38 10.46 -6.98
CA PRO A 69 9.43 9.37 -7.14
C PRO A 69 9.52 8.82 -8.56
N LYS A 70 9.59 7.49 -8.71
CA LYS A 70 9.57 6.77 -10.00
C LYS A 70 8.21 6.89 -10.70
N THR A 71 7.74 8.10 -10.97
CA THR A 71 6.75 8.39 -12.00
C THR A 71 7.53 8.55 -13.30
N SER A 72 8.01 7.42 -13.84
CA SER A 72 8.86 7.47 -15.03
C SER A 72 8.06 8.10 -16.18
N LYS A 73 8.50 9.26 -16.66
CA LYS A 73 7.95 9.90 -17.86
C LYS A 73 8.07 8.99 -19.09
N ILE A 74 9.01 8.03 -19.06
CA ILE A 74 9.42 7.19 -20.19
C ILE A 74 8.84 5.77 -20.13
N ARG A 75 8.56 5.21 -18.94
CA ARG A 75 8.05 3.82 -18.77
C ARG A 75 6.93 3.72 -17.73
N GLY A 76 6.27 4.83 -17.42
CA GLY A 76 5.29 4.92 -16.35
C GLY A 76 3.87 4.87 -16.87
N PRO A 77 2.86 5.02 -15.99
CA PRO A 77 1.44 4.99 -16.35
C PRO A 77 0.98 6.10 -17.31
N ASN A 78 1.91 6.94 -17.78
CA ASN A 78 1.69 8.09 -18.64
C ASN A 78 1.87 7.78 -20.14
N ILE A 79 2.18 6.54 -20.50
CA ILE A 79 2.09 6.06 -21.89
C ILE A 79 0.60 5.83 -22.17
N TRP A 80 0.06 6.42 -23.24
CA TRP A 80 -1.34 6.27 -23.66
C TRP A 80 -1.37 5.71 -25.07
N ASN A 81 -1.99 4.55 -25.22
CA ASN A 81 -2.27 4.00 -26.54
C ASN A 81 -3.57 4.60 -27.10
N GLU A 82 -3.86 4.34 -28.38
CA GLU A 82 -5.11 4.79 -28.99
C GLU A 82 -6.32 4.14 -28.28
N GLU A 83 -6.25 2.84 -27.99
CA GLU A 83 -7.29 2.12 -27.25
C GLU A 83 -7.56 2.72 -25.85
N ASP A 84 -6.51 3.12 -25.13
CA ASP A 84 -6.65 3.80 -23.83
C ASP A 84 -7.34 5.16 -23.99
N THR A 85 -7.06 5.84 -25.10
CA THR A 85 -7.62 7.15 -25.42
C THR A 85 -9.10 7.02 -25.80
N GLU A 86 -9.48 6.00 -26.57
CA GLU A 86 -10.88 5.64 -26.82
C GLU A 86 -11.63 5.32 -25.52
N LEU A 87 -11.00 4.54 -24.63
CA LEU A 87 -11.58 4.19 -23.33
C LEU A 87 -11.79 5.44 -22.45
N LEU A 88 -10.88 6.42 -22.52
CA LEU A 88 -11.04 7.71 -21.85
C LEU A 88 -12.28 8.44 -22.37
N TYR A 89 -12.45 8.55 -23.69
CA TYR A 89 -13.62 9.21 -24.28
C TYR A 89 -14.92 8.48 -23.91
N ARG A 90 -14.91 7.14 -23.86
CA ARG A 90 -16.05 6.36 -23.35
C ARG A 90 -16.35 6.68 -21.89
N GLY A 91 -15.32 6.71 -21.03
CA GLY A 91 -15.45 7.09 -19.63
C GLY A 91 -16.04 8.49 -19.44
N LEU A 92 -15.59 9.47 -20.24
CA LEU A 92 -16.11 10.83 -20.23
C LEU A 92 -17.58 10.89 -20.68
N ARG A 93 -18.02 10.07 -21.64
CA ARG A 93 -19.44 9.97 -22.04
C ARG A 93 -20.31 9.40 -20.92
N MET A 94 -19.82 8.42 -20.18
CA MET A 94 -20.57 7.75 -19.10
C MET A 94 -20.63 8.58 -17.82
N PHE A 95 -19.50 9.10 -17.36
CA PHE A 95 -19.34 9.69 -16.03
C PHE A 95 -19.10 11.20 -16.05
N GLY A 96 -18.93 11.81 -17.23
CA GLY A 96 -18.51 13.20 -17.34
C GLY A 96 -17.06 13.39 -16.86
N THR A 97 -16.80 14.46 -16.12
CA THR A 97 -15.45 14.80 -15.63
C THR A 97 -15.09 14.16 -14.29
N ASP A 98 -15.75 13.08 -13.88
CA ASP A 98 -15.35 12.31 -12.70
C ASP A 98 -14.10 11.47 -13.00
N PHE A 99 -12.94 12.12 -12.88
CA PHE A 99 -11.65 11.51 -13.11
C PHE A 99 -11.31 10.40 -12.12
N GLN A 100 -11.92 10.38 -10.93
CA GLN A 100 -11.69 9.31 -9.97
C GLN A 100 -12.35 8.03 -10.48
N MET A 101 -13.61 8.13 -10.88
CA MET A 101 -14.37 7.00 -11.39
C MET A 101 -13.76 6.46 -12.69
N ILE A 102 -13.36 7.35 -13.60
CA ILE A 102 -12.67 6.98 -14.85
C ILE A 102 -11.30 6.34 -14.56
N SER A 103 -10.55 6.80 -13.56
CA SER A 103 -9.23 6.23 -13.27
C SER A 103 -9.27 4.76 -12.88
N ALA A 104 -10.36 4.30 -12.28
CA ALA A 104 -10.50 2.89 -11.90
C ALA A 104 -10.61 1.95 -13.12
N MET A 105 -10.96 2.47 -14.31
CA MET A 105 -10.96 1.70 -15.57
C MET A 105 -9.53 1.42 -16.08
N PHE A 106 -8.53 2.11 -15.54
CA PHE A 106 -7.14 2.04 -15.98
C PHE A 106 -6.23 1.50 -14.87
N PRO A 107 -5.83 0.21 -14.91
CA PRO A 107 -4.97 -0.36 -13.87
C PRO A 107 -3.62 0.37 -13.82
N GLY A 108 -3.19 0.74 -12.61
CA GLY A 108 -1.93 1.46 -12.39
C GLY A 108 -1.94 2.94 -12.78
N ARG A 109 -3.04 3.47 -13.35
CA ARG A 109 -3.21 4.91 -13.55
C ARG A 109 -3.99 5.50 -12.39
N THR A 110 -3.70 6.76 -12.07
CA THR A 110 -4.34 7.49 -10.97
C THR A 110 -5.22 8.58 -11.56
N ARG A 111 -6.12 9.14 -10.74
CA ARG A 111 -6.91 10.34 -11.08
C ARG A 111 -6.07 11.46 -11.71
N ARG A 112 -4.83 11.66 -11.22
CA ARG A 112 -3.91 12.66 -11.77
C ARG A 112 -3.55 12.36 -13.22
N HIS A 113 -3.24 11.10 -13.55
CA HIS A 113 -2.91 10.70 -14.92
C HIS A 113 -4.08 10.93 -15.88
N VAL A 114 -5.29 10.57 -15.46
CA VAL A 114 -6.51 10.79 -16.26
C VAL A 114 -6.75 12.27 -16.52
N LYS A 115 -6.65 13.12 -15.47
CA LYS A 115 -6.78 14.58 -15.63
C LYS A 115 -5.73 15.15 -16.59
N MET A 116 -4.47 14.73 -16.46
CA MET A 116 -3.40 15.20 -17.35
C MET A 116 -3.65 14.81 -18.81
N LYS A 117 -4.17 13.61 -19.05
CA LYS A 117 -4.56 13.19 -20.40
C LYS A 117 -5.76 13.98 -20.92
N PHE A 118 -6.79 14.20 -20.10
CA PHE A 118 -7.92 15.07 -20.46
C PHE A 118 -7.44 16.47 -20.89
N ASN A 119 -6.62 17.14 -20.09
CA ASN A 119 -6.08 18.47 -20.43
C ASN A 119 -5.27 18.46 -21.75
N ARG A 120 -4.57 17.36 -22.03
CA ARG A 120 -3.84 17.19 -23.29
C ARG A 120 -4.80 17.05 -24.47
N GLU A 121 -5.82 16.20 -24.33
CA GLU A 121 -6.85 16.00 -25.37
C GLU A 121 -7.71 17.25 -25.59
N GLU A 122 -8.00 18.01 -24.55
CA GLU A 122 -8.72 19.29 -24.68
C GLU A 122 -7.94 20.29 -25.54
N ARG A 123 -6.60 20.30 -25.41
CA ARG A 123 -5.73 21.16 -26.22
C ARG A 123 -5.53 20.65 -27.65
N LEU A 124 -5.43 19.33 -27.84
CA LEU A 124 -5.16 18.73 -29.15
C LEU A 124 -6.44 18.52 -29.99
N ASN A 125 -7.52 18.11 -29.34
CA ASN A 125 -8.78 17.66 -29.94
C ASN A 125 -10.01 18.28 -29.22
N PRO A 126 -10.15 19.62 -29.20
CA PRO A 126 -11.21 20.29 -28.44
C PRO A 126 -12.62 19.91 -28.89
N THR A 127 -12.82 19.71 -30.20
CA THR A 127 -14.11 19.29 -30.77
C THR A 127 -14.57 17.93 -30.26
N ARG A 128 -13.64 16.99 -30.09
CA ARG A 128 -13.92 15.64 -29.62
C ARG A 128 -14.31 15.63 -28.15
N ILE A 129 -13.61 16.41 -27.33
CA ILE A 129 -13.95 16.61 -25.91
C ILE A 129 -15.32 17.29 -25.77
N HIS A 130 -15.57 18.35 -26.54
CA HIS A 130 -16.86 19.04 -26.53
C HIS A 130 -18.00 18.12 -26.93
N ALA A 131 -17.84 17.33 -27.99
CA ALA A 131 -18.85 16.37 -28.45
C ALA A 131 -19.19 15.31 -27.39
N VAL A 132 -18.20 14.90 -26.58
CA VAL A 132 -18.38 13.90 -25.52
C VAL A 132 -19.05 14.50 -24.28
N LEU A 133 -18.78 15.76 -23.94
CA LEU A 133 -19.32 16.41 -22.75
C LEU A 133 -20.69 17.08 -22.95
N VAL A 134 -20.90 17.70 -24.11
CA VAL A 134 -22.11 18.48 -24.45
C VAL A 134 -23.06 17.71 -25.35
N GLY A 135 -22.56 16.72 -26.10
CA GLY A 135 -23.38 15.91 -26.98
C GLY A 135 -24.40 15.04 -26.25
N GLU A 136 -25.24 14.37 -27.04
CA GLU A 136 -26.26 13.47 -26.51
C GLU A 136 -25.61 12.35 -25.68
N LYS A 137 -26.04 12.21 -24.42
CA LYS A 137 -25.58 11.15 -23.51
C LYS A 137 -26.22 9.83 -23.92
N THR A 138 -25.71 9.25 -25.00
CA THR A 138 -26.23 8.00 -25.57
C THR A 138 -25.86 6.77 -24.74
N VAL A 139 -24.83 6.87 -23.89
CA VAL A 139 -24.36 5.75 -23.07
C VAL A 139 -25.01 5.84 -21.69
N LYS A 140 -25.93 4.91 -21.41
CA LYS A 140 -26.47 4.71 -20.05
C LYS A 140 -25.37 4.15 -19.16
N ILE A 141 -25.31 4.62 -17.91
CA ILE A 141 -24.35 4.11 -16.92
C ILE A 141 -24.72 2.66 -16.60
N ASP A 142 -23.93 1.71 -17.10
CA ASP A 142 -24.02 0.31 -16.73
C ASP A 142 -22.97 -0.04 -15.67
N LEU A 143 -23.45 -0.30 -14.45
CA LEU A 143 -22.62 -0.68 -13.32
C LEU A 143 -21.94 -2.05 -13.50
N GLN A 144 -22.55 -2.96 -14.27
CA GLN A 144 -21.99 -4.28 -14.56
C GLN A 144 -20.80 -4.16 -15.50
N GLU A 145 -20.94 -3.37 -16.55
CA GLU A 145 -19.84 -3.07 -17.46
C GLU A 145 -18.69 -2.40 -16.70
N TYR A 146 -18.97 -1.37 -15.91
CA TYR A 146 -17.94 -0.67 -15.14
C TYR A 146 -17.16 -1.62 -14.22
N LYS A 147 -17.84 -2.57 -13.57
CA LYS A 147 -17.21 -3.61 -12.74
C LYS A 147 -16.23 -4.48 -13.51
N GLN A 148 -16.50 -4.81 -14.77
CA GLN A 148 -15.58 -5.60 -15.60
C GLN A 148 -14.30 -4.84 -15.93
N TRP A 149 -14.41 -3.52 -16.20
CA TRP A 149 -13.28 -2.65 -16.50
C TRP A 149 -12.44 -2.35 -15.26
N THR A 150 -13.10 -2.13 -14.12
CA THR A 150 -12.41 -2.03 -12.84
C THR A 150 -11.95 -3.43 -12.44
N LYS A 151 -10.73 -3.82 -12.79
CA LYS A 151 -10.07 -5.05 -12.31
C LYS A 151 -9.83 -5.04 -10.77
N ARG A 152 -10.67 -4.37 -9.99
CA ARG A 152 -10.80 -4.56 -8.56
C ARG A 152 -11.32 -5.98 -8.36
N LYS A 153 -10.41 -6.89 -8.05
CA LYS A 153 -10.69 -8.20 -7.45
C LYS A 153 -11.22 -8.04 -6.01
N GLU A 154 -12.07 -7.06 -5.75
CA GLU A 154 -12.90 -7.08 -4.55
C GLU A 154 -14.08 -7.98 -4.93
N GLU A 155 -13.87 -9.30 -4.81
CA GLU A 155 -15.01 -10.18 -4.60
C GLU A 155 -15.79 -9.57 -3.45
N PHE A 156 -17.04 -9.19 -3.71
CA PHE A 156 -17.89 -8.60 -2.71
C PHE A 156 -18.06 -9.65 -1.61
N VAL A 157 -17.26 -9.53 -0.54
CA VAL A 157 -17.32 -10.42 0.60
C VAL A 157 -18.71 -10.26 1.21
N PRO A 158 -19.57 -11.29 1.19
CA PRO A 158 -20.94 -11.16 1.66
C PRO A 158 -20.95 -10.65 3.10
N THR A 159 -21.85 -9.72 3.42
CA THR A 159 -21.95 -9.09 4.75
C THR A 159 -22.05 -10.11 5.87
N GLU A 160 -22.66 -11.27 5.61
CA GLU A 160 -22.76 -12.40 6.53
C GLU A 160 -21.40 -12.91 7.01
N THR A 161 -20.41 -12.99 6.11
CA THR A 161 -19.06 -13.49 6.44
C THR A 161 -18.29 -12.50 7.32
N ILE A 162 -18.40 -11.19 7.04
CA ILE A 162 -17.81 -10.11 7.84
C ILE A 162 -18.44 -10.08 9.24
N MET A 163 -19.77 -10.18 9.30
CA MET A 163 -20.51 -10.19 10.57
C MET A 163 -20.20 -11.43 11.41
N ALA A 164 -20.01 -12.59 10.77
CA ALA A 164 -19.64 -13.84 11.45
C ALA A 164 -18.22 -13.77 12.04
N GLU A 165 -17.26 -13.18 11.31
CA GLU A 165 -15.90 -12.95 11.81
C GLU A 165 -15.89 -11.97 12.99
N GLN A 166 -16.64 -10.86 12.89
CA GLN A 166 -16.78 -9.89 13.98
C GLN A 166 -17.45 -10.48 15.23
N ARG A 167 -18.40 -11.41 15.07
CA ARG A 167 -18.99 -12.14 16.20
C ARG A 167 -17.99 -13.09 16.86
N ARG A 168 -17.15 -13.77 16.07
CA ARG A 168 -16.08 -14.64 16.60
C ARG A 168 -14.98 -13.86 17.33
N ALA A 169 -14.64 -12.67 16.86
CA ALA A 169 -13.62 -11.83 17.51
C ALA A 169 -14.08 -11.15 18.81
N LYS A 170 -15.40 -11.10 19.06
CA LYS A 170 -16.00 -10.52 20.27
C LYS A 170 -16.43 -11.54 21.32
N ALA A 171 -16.38 -12.83 21.00
CA ALA A 171 -16.65 -13.94 21.93
C ALA A 171 -15.34 -14.45 22.53
#